data_AF-A0A923EKH5-F1
#
_entry.id   AF-A0A923EKH5-F1
#
_cell.length_a   1.000
_cell.length_b   1.000
_cell.length_c   1.000
_cell.angle_alpha   90.00
_cell.angle_beta   90.00
_cell.angle_gamma   90.00
#
_symmetry.space_group_name_H-M   'P 1'
#
loop_
_entity.id
_entity.type
_entity.pdbx_description
1 polymer ?
#
loop_
_entity_poly.entity_id
_entity_poly.type
_entity_poly.pdbx_seq_one_letter_code
_entity_poly.pdbx_strand_id
1 'polypeptide(L)'
;MGAIIGGTAAAAKNIRRVKDAEINREEAVRNTIKEAAGAGLATAAATAVVGAVGATGLLSLVGILAMATGTKYLWDATTAPEKAPAAAPKEAKPKKETKSKP
;
A
#
# COMPACT_ATOMS: atom_id res chain seq x y z
N MET A 1 -11.27 6.87 9.45
CA MET A 1 -9.93 7.31 8.98
C MET A 1 -9.73 7.15 7.48
N GLY A 2 -10.11 6.01 6.88
CA GLY A 2 -9.97 5.77 5.43
C GLY A 2 -10.51 6.88 4.53
N ALA A 3 -11.76 7.28 4.73
CA ALA A 3 -12.39 8.34 3.93
C ALA A 3 -11.69 9.71 4.09
N ILE A 4 -11.15 10.00 5.28
CA ILE A 4 -10.44 11.26 5.54
C ILE A 4 -9.09 11.25 4.82
N ILE A 5 -8.31 10.19 4.97
CA ILE A 5 -6.97 10.06 4.35
C ILE A 5 -7.09 9.94 2.83
N GLY A 6 -8.00 9.08 2.34
CA GLY A 6 -8.27 8.91 0.93
C GLY A 6 -8.85 10.19 0.30
N GLY A 7 -9.77 10.86 0.99
CA GLY A 7 -10.36 12.13 0.54
C GLY A 7 -9.34 13.26 0.50
N THR A 8 -8.46 13.40 1.49
CA THR A 8 -7.40 14.43 1.48
C THR A 8 -6.34 14.16 0.43
N ALA A 9 -5.90 12.91 0.26
CA ALA A 9 -4.96 12.54 -0.80
C ALA A 9 -5.55 12.77 -2.19
N ALA A 10 -6.81 12.40 -2.40
CA ALA A 10 -7.53 12.64 -3.65
C ALA A 10 -7.72 14.14 -3.91
N ALA A 11 -8.08 14.92 -2.89
CA ALA A 11 -8.19 16.37 -3.00
C ALA A 11 -6.85 16.99 -3.42
N ALA A 12 -5.75 16.62 -2.76
CA ALA A 12 -4.41 17.12 -3.09
C ALA A 12 -4.00 16.76 -4.53
N LYS A 13 -4.23 15.51 -4.94
CA LYS A 13 -3.99 15.06 -6.32
C LYS A 13 -4.85 15.86 -7.31
N ASN A 14 -6.14 16.01 -7.05
CA ASN A 14 -7.07 16.67 -7.95
C ASN A 14 -6.84 18.18 -8.04
N ILE A 15 -6.44 18.85 -6.95
CA ILE A 15 -6.05 20.28 -6.98
C ILE A 15 -4.88 20.48 -7.94
N ARG A 16 -3.88 19.60 -7.91
CA ARG A 16 -2.75 19.66 -8.84
C ARG A 16 -3.21 19.46 -10.29
N ARG A 17 -4.07 18.47 -10.54
CA ARG A 17 -4.61 18.19 -11.88
C ARG A 17 -5.49 19.30 -12.45
N VAL A 18 -6.24 20.02 -11.61
CA VAL A 18 -6.99 21.23 -12.02
C VAL A 18 -6.03 22.36 -12.41
N LYS A 19 -4.93 22.54 -11.64
CA LYS A 19 -3.90 23.54 -11.98
C LYS A 19 -3.20 23.21 -13.29
N ASP A 20 -2.98 21.93 -13.55
CA ASP A 20 -2.34 21.44 -14.77
C ASP A 20 -3.34 21.34 -15.96
N ALA A 21 -4.57 21.83 -15.77
CA ALA A 21 -5.66 21.81 -16.75
C ALA A 21 -6.05 20.40 -17.27
N GLU A 22 -5.66 19.34 -16.56
CA GLU A 22 -6.03 17.96 -16.91
C GLU A 22 -7.49 17.64 -16.62
N ILE A 23 -8.06 18.26 -15.58
CA ILE A 23 -9.45 18.04 -15.16
C ILE A 23 -10.11 19.38 -14.78
N ASN A 24 -11.44 19.46 -14.89
CA ASN A 24 -12.19 20.62 -14.41
C ASN A 24 -12.49 20.52 -12.89
N ARG A 25 -12.97 21.63 -12.30
CA ARG A 25 -13.26 21.71 -10.86
C ARG A 25 -14.36 20.76 -10.41
N GLU A 26 -15.36 20.54 -11.24
CA GLU A 26 -16.51 19.70 -10.92
C GLU A 26 -16.13 18.21 -10.88
N GLU A 27 -15.30 17.80 -11.84
CA GLU A 27 -14.71 16.47 -11.90
C GLU A 27 -13.71 16.22 -10.77
N ALA A 28 -12.95 17.24 -10.37
CA ALA A 28 -12.10 17.19 -9.19
C ALA A 28 -12.90 16.93 -7.90
N VAL A 29 -14.03 17.60 -7.71
CA VAL A 29 -14.92 17.37 -6.56
C VAL A 29 -15.51 15.98 -6.61
N ARG A 30 -16.04 15.55 -7.77
CA ARG A 30 -16.64 14.23 -7.95
C ARG A 30 -15.64 13.10 -7.69
N ASN A 31 -14.42 13.21 -8.20
CA ASN A 31 -13.36 12.23 -7.96
C ASN A 31 -12.95 12.18 -6.49
N THR A 32 -12.85 13.34 -5.83
CA THR A 32 -12.52 13.39 -4.40
C THR A 32 -13.57 12.69 -3.56
N ILE A 33 -14.86 12.91 -3.84
CA ILE A 33 -15.97 12.24 -3.15
C ILE A 33 -15.93 10.73 -3.41
N LYS A 34 -15.72 10.32 -4.67
CA LYS A 34 -15.64 8.90 -5.05
C LYS A 34 -14.49 8.18 -4.35
N GLU A 35 -13.32 8.80 -4.31
CA GLU A 35 -12.12 8.29 -3.62
C GLU A 35 -12.35 8.22 -2.10
N ALA A 36 -12.92 9.26 -1.51
CA ALA A 36 -13.26 9.27 -0.08
C ALA A 36 -14.24 8.14 0.28
N ALA A 37 -15.29 7.94 -0.52
CA ALA A 37 -16.25 6.87 -0.33
C ALA A 37 -15.59 5.49 -0.49
N GLY A 38 -14.80 5.29 -1.55
CA GLY A 38 -14.08 4.04 -1.80
C GLY A 38 -13.10 3.70 -0.68
N ALA A 39 -12.27 4.66 -0.26
CA ALA A 39 -11.32 4.48 0.83
C ALA A 39 -12.01 4.24 2.18
N GLY A 40 -13.16 4.88 2.41
CA GLY A 40 -14.02 4.66 3.57
C GLY A 40 -14.53 3.22 3.63
N LEU A 41 -15.13 2.74 2.54
CA LEU A 41 -15.64 1.37 2.43
C LEU A 41 -14.52 0.33 2.53
N ALA A 42 -13.40 0.55 1.85
CA ALA A 42 -12.23 -0.32 1.93
C ALA A 42 -11.70 -0.42 3.37
N THR A 43 -11.69 0.69 4.11
CA THR A 43 -11.30 0.68 5.51
C THR A 43 -12.32 -0.07 6.36
N ALA A 44 -13.62 0.10 6.14
CA ALA A 44 -14.65 -0.64 6.86
C ALA A 44 -14.50 -2.17 6.65
N ALA A 45 -14.32 -2.59 5.39
CA ALA A 45 -14.07 -3.98 5.04
C ALA A 45 -12.80 -4.51 5.70
N ALA A 46 -11.69 -3.76 5.62
CA ALA A 46 -10.44 -4.12 6.28
C ALA A 46 -10.61 -4.25 7.80
N THR A 47 -11.32 -3.31 8.44
CA THR A 47 -11.59 -3.39 9.89
C THR A 47 -12.44 -4.60 10.27
N ALA A 48 -13.41 -4.98 9.43
CA ALA A 48 -14.22 -6.17 9.65
C ALA A 48 -13.37 -7.45 9.59
N VAL A 49 -12.49 -7.55 8.58
CA VAL A 49 -11.57 -8.70 8.44
C VAL A 49 -10.60 -8.77 9.62
N VAL A 50 -9.97 -7.64 9.97
CA VAL A 50 -9.03 -7.60 11.11
C VAL A 50 -9.74 -7.93 12.42
N GLY A 51 -10.96 -7.41 12.63
CA GLY A 51 -11.78 -7.72 13.79
C GLY A 51 -12.16 -9.21 13.89
N ALA A 52 -12.44 -9.86 12.76
CA ALA A 52 -12.77 -11.29 12.72
C ALA A 52 -11.55 -12.20 12.95
N VAL A 53 -10.37 -11.80 12.46
CA VAL A 53 -9.12 -12.57 12.62
C VAL A 53 -8.51 -12.39 14.01
N GLY A 54 -8.88 -11.33 14.75
CA GLY A 54 -8.37 -11.07 16.10
C GLY A 54 -6.86 -10.80 16.14
N ALA A 55 -6.24 -10.50 14.99
CA ALA A 55 -4.81 -10.26 14.88
C ALA A 55 -4.43 -8.94 15.56
N THR A 56 -3.89 -9.04 16.78
CA THR A 56 -3.38 -7.90 17.55
C THR A 56 -1.86 -8.01 17.74
N GLY A 57 -1.18 -6.87 17.88
CA GLY A 57 0.26 -6.80 18.14
C GLY A 57 1.15 -7.24 16.96
N LEU A 58 2.18 -8.05 17.24
CA LEU A 58 3.22 -8.41 16.25
C LEU A 58 2.67 -9.24 15.08
N LEU A 59 1.64 -10.05 15.31
CA LEU A 59 0.95 -10.83 14.26
C LEU A 59 0.32 -9.93 13.20
N SER A 60 -0.25 -8.79 13.62
CA SER A 60 -0.79 -7.78 12.71
C SER A 60 0.31 -7.20 11.82
N LEU A 61 1.49 -6.92 12.41
CA LEU A 61 2.64 -6.38 11.68
C LEU A 61 3.14 -7.36 10.62
N VAL A 62 3.32 -8.64 10.98
CA VAL A 62 3.73 -9.69 10.03
C VAL A 62 2.66 -9.89 8.95
N GLY A 63 1.38 -9.91 9.33
CA GLY A 63 0.27 -10.03 8.39
C GLY A 63 0.20 -8.86 7.40
N ILE A 64 0.36 -7.63 7.88
CA ILE A 64 0.39 -6.42 7.03
C ILE A 64 1.61 -6.46 6.11
N LEU A 65 2.79 -6.84 6.62
CA LEU A 65 4.00 -6.93 5.81
C LEU A 65 3.85 -7.98 4.71
N ALA A 66 3.36 -9.18 5.05
CA ALA A 66 3.10 -10.24 4.10
C ALA A 66 2.05 -9.84 3.05
N MET A 67 0.94 -9.24 3.46
CA MET A 67 -0.10 -8.74 2.56
C MET A 67 0.42 -7.63 1.65
N ALA A 68 1.21 -6.68 2.18
CA ALA A 68 1.78 -5.59 1.40
C ALA A 68 2.77 -6.11 0.37
N THR A 69 3.72 -6.97 0.76
CA THR A 69 4.68 -7.57 -0.16
C THR A 69 3.99 -8.46 -1.20
N GLY A 70 3.02 -9.28 -0.77
CA GLY A 70 2.25 -10.12 -1.68
C GLY A 70 1.43 -9.31 -2.69
N THR A 71 0.73 -8.27 -2.23
CA THR A 71 -0.05 -7.37 -3.10
C THR A 71 0.87 -6.61 -4.05
N LYS A 72 2.02 -6.11 -3.58
CA LYS A 72 3.01 -5.43 -4.42
C LYS A 72 3.53 -6.38 -5.51
N TYR A 73 3.87 -7.61 -5.16
CA TYR A 73 4.38 -8.60 -6.11
C TYR A 73 3.34 -8.96 -7.17
N LEU A 74 2.09 -9.15 -6.75
CA LEU A 74 0.98 -9.42 -7.67
C LEU A 74 0.70 -8.22 -8.59
N TRP A 75 0.77 -7.01 -8.05
CA TRP A 75 0.60 -5.79 -8.82
C TRP A 75 1.70 -5.64 -9.87
N ASP A 76 2.96 -5.84 -9.48
CA ASP A 76 4.09 -5.78 -10.42
C ASP A 76 3.99 -6.89 -11.48
N ALA A 77 3.55 -8.10 -11.12
CA ALA A 77 3.37 -9.20 -12.07
C ALA A 77 2.25 -8.95 -13.10
N THR A 78 1.21 -8.21 -12.71
CA THR A 78 0.06 -7.93 -13.59
C THR A 78 0.19 -6.63 -14.38
N THR A 79 1.06 -5.70 -13.94
CA THR A 79 1.22 -4.38 -14.56
C THR A 79 2.58 -4.13 -15.19
N ALA A 80 3.57 -5.01 -15.02
CA ALA A 80 4.84 -4.90 -15.72
C ALA A 80 4.73 -5.32 -17.20
N PRO A 81 5.18 -4.50 -18.17
CA PRO A 81 5.59 -5.01 -19.47
C PRO A 81 6.86 -5.86 -19.27
N GLU A 82 6.92 -7.04 -19.91
CA GLU A 82 7.97 -8.04 -19.72
C GLU A 82 9.38 -7.42 -19.68
N LYS A 83 9.99 -7.42 -18.50
CA LYS A 83 11.45 -7.38 -18.39
C LYS A 83 11.95 -8.11 -17.15
N ALA A 84 12.81 -9.08 -17.48
CA ALA A 84 13.58 -10.05 -16.70
C ALA A 84 13.72 -9.85 -15.17
N PRO A 85 13.69 -10.95 -14.39
CA PRO A 85 13.66 -10.95 -12.94
C PRO A 85 14.98 -10.42 -12.36
N ALA A 86 14.91 -9.29 -11.67
CA ALA A 86 16.03 -8.81 -10.85
C ALA A 86 15.85 -9.26 -9.39
N ALA A 87 16.54 -10.38 -9.12
CA ALA A 87 17.19 -10.74 -7.87
C ALA A 87 16.33 -10.96 -6.60
N ALA A 88 16.29 -12.23 -6.22
CA ALA A 88 15.97 -12.74 -4.90
C ALA A 88 16.54 -11.87 -3.76
N PRO A 89 15.80 -11.67 -2.65
CA PRO A 89 16.36 -11.13 -1.43
C PRO A 89 17.44 -12.07 -0.91
N LYS A 90 18.71 -11.70 -1.11
CA LYS A 90 19.84 -12.32 -0.44
C LYS A 90 19.81 -11.94 1.04
N GLU A 91 19.42 -12.91 1.85
CA GLU A 91 19.93 -13.30 3.17
C GLU A 91 20.23 -12.21 4.23
N ALA A 92 19.52 -12.32 5.36
CA ALA A 92 20.04 -11.98 6.68
C ALA A 92 19.60 -13.12 7.63
N LYS A 93 20.48 -14.02 8.10
CA LYS A 93 21.43 -13.91 9.25
C LYS A 93 22.08 -15.32 9.44
N PRO A 94 23.11 -15.56 10.30
CA PRO A 94 23.85 -14.63 11.17
C PRO A 94 25.40 -14.73 11.10
N LYS A 95 26.01 -13.66 11.58
CA LYS A 95 27.40 -13.53 12.05
C LYS A 95 27.76 -14.67 13.03
N LYS A 96 28.79 -15.47 12.74
CA LYS A 96 29.51 -16.26 13.74
C LYS A 96 30.99 -15.89 13.68
N GLU A 97 31.45 -15.29 14.76
CA GLU A 97 32.84 -15.03 15.07
C GLU A 97 33.64 -16.34 15.08
N THR A 98 34.87 -16.30 14.56
CA THR A 98 36.11 -16.70 15.26
C THR A 98 37.22 -16.88 14.21
N LYS A 99 38.04 -15.85 14.03
CA LYS A 99 39.43 -16.00 13.60
C LYS A 99 40.29 -15.82 14.84
N SER A 100 41.12 -16.80 15.20
CA SER A 100 42.58 -16.62 15.29
C SER A 100 43.31 -17.82 15.91
N LYS A 101 44.21 -18.38 15.08
CA LYS A 101 45.57 -18.88 15.40
C LYS A 101 45.74 -20.16 16.23
N PRO A 102 46.92 -20.82 16.21
CA PRO A 102 48.28 -20.35 15.87
C PRO A 102 48.73 -20.49 14.42
#